data_AF-A0A6L3F4R6-F1
#
_entry.id   AF-A0A6L3F4R6-F1
#
_cell.length_a   1.000
_cell.length_b   1.000
_cell.length_c   1.000
_cell.angle_alpha   90.00
_cell.angle_beta   90.00
_cell.angle_gamma   90.00
#
_symmetry.space_group_name_H-M   'P 1'
#
loop_
_entity.id
_entity.type
_entity.pdbx_description
1 polymer ?
#
loop_
_entity_poly.entity_id
_entity_poly.type
_entity_poly.pdbx_seq_one_letter_code
_entity_poly.pdbx_strand_id
1 'polypeptide(L)'
;TPLNPGHEHSYASVLQVLTHELTHLVVDEITNEVLPACLDEGIALYEARQMPSSEFIAAQAAQNMPSIDALDFNVGTDTGIIYAFSYTLIEFVSREFGNDYMIEIAKTNGDFEKVFNMTELEFEQAWQAFVMAEYATPGQKSCTDNNCSAN
;
A
#
# COMPACT_ATOMS: atom_id res chain seq x y z
N THR A 1 24.07 1.47 5.43
CA THR A 1 24.04 0.80 4.10
C THR A 1 23.74 -0.68 4.32
N PRO A 2 23.33 -1.47 3.32
CA PRO A 2 23.07 -2.90 3.54
C PRO A 2 24.29 -3.63 4.14
N LEU A 3 25.49 -3.29 3.67
CA LEU A 3 26.77 -3.87 4.14
C LEU A 3 27.24 -3.33 5.50
N ASN A 4 26.58 -2.30 6.03
CA ASN A 4 26.82 -1.77 7.37
C ASN A 4 25.50 -1.19 7.91
N PRO A 5 24.59 -2.05 8.40
CA PRO A 5 23.23 -1.65 8.76
C PRO A 5 23.13 -0.99 10.14
N GLY A 6 24.22 -0.95 10.91
CA GLY A 6 24.20 -0.47 12.29
C GLY A 6 23.60 -1.49 13.26
N HIS A 7 23.24 -1.04 14.46
CA HIS A 7 22.70 -1.91 15.52
C HIS A 7 21.19 -2.14 15.43
N GLU A 8 20.44 -1.17 14.88
CA GLU A 8 18.97 -1.18 14.86
C GLU A 8 18.37 -1.89 13.64
N HIS A 9 19.19 -2.19 12.63
CA HIS A 9 18.72 -2.72 11.35
C HIS A 9 19.50 -3.96 10.93
N SER A 10 18.87 -4.77 10.09
CA SER A 10 19.51 -5.90 9.41
C SER A 10 19.84 -5.53 7.96
N TYR A 11 20.69 -6.32 7.31
CA TYR A 11 20.89 -6.22 5.86
C TYR A 11 19.55 -6.24 5.10
N ALA A 12 18.65 -7.14 5.50
CA ALA A 12 17.36 -7.33 4.86
C ALA A 12 16.44 -6.11 5.03
N SER A 13 16.37 -5.52 6.23
CA SER A 13 15.54 -4.33 6.45
C SER A 13 16.09 -3.11 5.71
N VAL A 14 17.42 -2.97 5.60
CA VAL A 14 18.00 -1.90 4.77
C VAL A 14 17.74 -2.14 3.29
N LEU A 15 17.79 -3.39 2.82
CA LEU A 15 17.47 -3.71 1.42
C LEU A 15 15.99 -3.42 1.10
N GLN A 16 15.09 -3.73 2.02
CA GLN A 16 13.67 -3.40 1.90
C GLN A 16 13.45 -1.89 1.75
N VAL A 17 14.06 -1.08 2.62
CA VAL A 17 14.01 0.39 2.50
C VAL A 17 14.59 0.87 1.17
N LEU A 18 15.71 0.30 0.71
CA LEU A 18 16.26 0.67 -0.60
C LEU A 18 15.31 0.34 -1.76
N THR A 19 14.59 -0.77 -1.70
CA THR A 19 13.57 -1.10 -2.71
C THR A 19 12.42 -0.09 -2.68
N HIS A 20 11.96 0.32 -1.49
CA HIS A 20 10.93 1.34 -1.34
C HIS A 20 11.36 2.67 -1.97
N GLU A 21 12.53 3.20 -1.59
CA GLU A 21 13.05 4.46 -2.13
C GLU A 21 13.34 4.40 -3.64
N LEU A 22 13.83 3.25 -4.13
CA LEU A 22 14.03 3.04 -5.57
C LEU A 22 12.70 3.04 -6.33
N THR A 23 11.63 2.53 -5.71
CA THR A 23 10.31 2.48 -6.34
C THR A 23 9.79 3.89 -6.60
N HIS A 24 9.93 4.82 -5.66
CA HIS A 24 9.60 6.23 -5.88
C HIS A 24 10.31 6.82 -7.11
N LEU A 25 11.62 6.58 -7.25
CA LEU A 25 12.40 7.06 -8.40
C LEU A 25 11.90 6.48 -9.73
N VAL A 26 11.54 5.19 -9.75
CA VAL A 26 11.03 4.52 -10.95
C VAL A 26 9.64 5.04 -11.31
N VAL A 27 8.77 5.23 -10.31
CA VAL A 27 7.42 5.77 -10.51
C VAL A 27 7.50 7.20 -11.04
N ASP A 28 8.31 8.06 -10.43
CA ASP A 28 8.53 9.45 -10.87
C ASP A 28 9.05 9.52 -12.32
N GLU A 29 9.98 8.65 -12.71
CA GLU A 29 10.47 8.58 -14.10
C GLU A 29 9.38 8.12 -15.09
N ILE A 30 8.46 7.23 -14.67
CA ILE A 30 7.39 6.72 -15.54
C ILE A 30 6.26 7.74 -15.70
N THR A 31 5.86 8.40 -14.61
CA THR A 31 4.71 9.30 -14.59
C THR A 31 5.11 10.73 -14.95
N ASN A 32 6.31 11.16 -14.56
CA ASN A 32 6.76 12.55 -14.59
C ASN A 32 5.74 13.49 -13.90
N GLU A 33 5.09 13.00 -12.85
CA GLU A 33 4.07 13.69 -12.06
C GLU A 33 4.22 13.39 -10.57
N VAL A 34 3.83 14.35 -9.73
CA VAL A 34 3.71 14.14 -8.29
C VAL A 34 2.39 13.43 -8.01
N LEU A 35 2.47 12.19 -7.54
CA LEU A 35 1.30 11.39 -7.21
C LEU A 35 0.72 11.76 -5.84
N PRO A 36 -0.59 11.47 -5.61
CA PRO A 36 -1.15 11.40 -4.27
C PRO A 36 -0.31 10.47 -3.39
N ALA A 37 -0.11 10.86 -2.11
CA ALA A 37 0.71 10.09 -1.19
C ALA A 37 0.26 8.63 -1.09
N CYS A 38 -1.05 8.37 -1.14
CA CYS A 38 -1.57 7.01 -1.06
C CYS A 38 -1.13 6.09 -2.21
N LEU A 39 -0.92 6.65 -3.41
CA LEU A 39 -0.44 5.89 -4.55
C LEU A 39 1.07 5.74 -4.51
N ASP A 40 1.79 6.85 -4.25
CA ASP A 40 3.26 6.83 -4.24
C ASP A 40 3.80 5.91 -3.13
N GLU A 41 3.35 6.12 -1.89
CA GLU A 41 3.74 5.33 -0.73
C GLU A 41 3.17 3.91 -0.81
N GLY A 42 1.93 3.76 -1.29
CA GLY A 42 1.31 2.45 -1.44
C GLY A 42 2.10 1.54 -2.39
N ILE A 43 2.49 2.05 -3.55
CA ILE A 43 3.25 1.29 -4.56
C ILE A 43 4.64 0.96 -4.00
N ALA A 44 5.31 1.93 -3.37
CA ALA A 44 6.62 1.72 -2.77
C ALA A 44 6.60 0.69 -1.64
N LEU A 45 5.61 0.73 -0.74
CA LEU A 45 5.44 -0.25 0.33
C LEU A 45 5.13 -1.65 -0.22
N TYR A 46 4.26 -1.73 -1.23
CA TYR A 46 3.85 -3.00 -1.85
C TYR A 46 5.02 -3.70 -2.55
N GLU A 47 5.74 -2.99 -3.43
CA GLU A 47 6.91 -3.52 -4.16
C GLU A 47 8.07 -3.89 -3.23
N ALA A 48 8.26 -3.11 -2.15
CA ALA A 48 9.26 -3.42 -1.12
C ALA A 48 8.84 -4.59 -0.18
N ARG A 49 7.61 -5.09 -0.30
CA ARG A 49 7.00 -6.05 0.64
C ARG A 49 7.07 -5.57 2.09
N GLN A 50 7.01 -4.26 2.28
CA GLN A 50 7.12 -3.59 3.57
C GLN A 50 5.74 -3.49 4.21
N MET A 51 5.17 -4.66 4.50
CA MET A 51 3.79 -4.78 4.98
C MET A 51 3.63 -4.17 6.38
N PRO A 52 2.69 -3.23 6.57
CA PRO A 52 2.28 -2.75 7.89
C PRO A 52 1.67 -3.87 8.74
N SER A 53 1.61 -3.71 10.06
CA SER A 53 1.03 -4.74 10.94
C SER A 53 -0.45 -4.98 10.60
N SER A 54 -0.82 -6.23 10.34
CA SER A 54 -2.20 -6.62 10.09
C SER A 54 -3.09 -6.35 11.29
N GLU A 55 -2.58 -6.49 12.52
CA GLU A 55 -3.29 -6.15 13.75
C GLU A 55 -3.56 -4.64 13.85
N PHE A 56 -2.60 -3.81 13.43
CA PHE A 56 -2.78 -2.37 13.35
C PHE A 56 -3.83 -2.01 12.31
N ILE A 57 -3.75 -2.55 11.09
CA ILE A 57 -4.75 -2.34 10.03
C ILE A 57 -6.15 -2.72 10.55
N ALA A 58 -6.29 -3.91 11.15
CA ALA A 58 -7.55 -4.39 11.70
C ALA A 58 -8.11 -3.46 12.80
N ALA A 59 -7.26 -3.05 13.74
CA ALA A 59 -7.66 -2.17 14.84
C ALA A 59 -8.09 -0.78 14.35
N GLN A 60 -7.41 -0.23 13.34
CA GLN A 60 -7.75 1.06 12.76
C GLN A 60 -9.01 0.99 11.90
N ALA A 61 -9.15 -0.04 11.04
CA ALA A 61 -10.33 -0.24 10.19
C ALA A 61 -11.62 -0.41 11.02
N ALA A 62 -11.52 -1.10 12.17
CA ALA A 62 -12.63 -1.27 13.09
C ALA A 62 -13.04 0.02 13.82
N GLN A 63 -12.11 0.96 14.02
CA GLN A 63 -12.38 2.23 14.70
C GLN A 63 -12.88 3.31 13.75
N ASN A 64 -12.16 3.52 12.64
CA ASN A 64 -12.45 4.53 11.66
C ASN A 64 -11.73 4.21 10.34
N MET A 65 -12.43 3.50 9.45
CA MET A 65 -11.93 3.24 8.10
C MET A 65 -11.76 4.57 7.33
N PRO A 66 -10.57 4.88 6.81
CA PRO A 66 -10.35 6.12 6.07
C PRO A 66 -10.96 6.08 4.67
N SER A 67 -11.29 7.26 4.13
CA SER A 67 -11.49 7.48 2.70
C SER A 67 -10.15 7.61 1.99
N ILE A 68 -10.12 7.40 0.67
CA ILE A 68 -8.91 7.55 -0.15
C ILE A 68 -8.38 8.99 -0.07
N ASP A 69 -9.27 9.98 -0.15
CA ASP A 69 -8.94 11.41 0.02
C ASP A 69 -8.27 11.74 1.37
N ALA A 70 -8.51 10.94 2.41
CA ALA A 70 -7.90 11.15 3.72
C ALA A 70 -6.47 10.58 3.82
N LEU A 71 -6.05 9.77 2.85
CA LEU A 71 -4.72 9.12 2.80
C LEU A 71 -3.68 10.01 2.10
N ASP A 72 -3.63 11.28 2.49
CA ASP A 72 -2.62 12.22 2.01
C ASP A 72 -1.90 12.87 3.19
N PHE A 73 -0.71 13.44 2.92
CA PHE A 73 0.13 14.11 3.91
C PHE A 73 -0.45 15.48 4.31
N ASN A 74 -1.61 15.44 4.95
CA ASN A 74 -2.30 16.58 5.52
C ASN A 74 -1.91 16.79 6.99
N VAL A 75 -2.02 18.03 7.46
CA VAL A 75 -1.71 18.38 8.86
C VAL A 75 -2.63 17.60 9.81
N GLY A 76 -2.03 16.75 10.64
CA GLY A 76 -2.73 15.99 11.68
C GLY A 76 -3.08 14.55 11.31
N THR A 77 -2.81 14.11 10.08
CA THR A 77 -2.95 12.70 9.71
C THR A 77 -1.75 11.89 10.22
N ASP A 78 -2.02 10.77 10.87
CA ASP A 78 -0.98 9.84 11.34
C ASP A 78 -0.34 9.15 10.13
N THR A 79 0.99 9.28 9.97
CA THR A 79 1.72 8.67 8.85
C THR A 79 1.64 7.16 8.85
N GLY A 80 1.50 6.52 10.01
CA GLY A 80 1.26 5.09 10.14
C GLY A 80 -0.09 4.66 9.55
N ILE A 81 -1.12 5.51 9.65
CA ILE A 81 -2.43 5.27 9.00
C ILE A 81 -2.29 5.40 7.49
N ILE A 82 -1.60 6.44 7.00
CA ILE A 82 -1.36 6.62 5.56
C ILE A 82 -0.67 5.37 5.01
N TYR A 83 0.46 4.95 5.59
CA TYR A 83 1.19 3.78 5.12
C TYR A 83 0.39 2.48 5.20
N ALA A 84 -0.32 2.26 6.31
CA ALA A 84 -1.17 1.09 6.51
C ALA A 84 -2.21 0.93 5.40
N PHE A 85 -2.99 1.97 5.14
CA PHE A 85 -4.12 1.88 4.21
C PHE A 85 -3.70 2.12 2.75
N SER A 86 -2.60 2.82 2.50
CA SER A 86 -2.01 2.93 1.16
C SER A 86 -1.48 1.59 0.68
N TYR A 87 -0.85 0.81 1.56
CA TYR A 87 -0.45 -0.56 1.24
C TYR A 87 -1.65 -1.42 0.86
N THR A 88 -2.75 -1.38 1.64
CA THR A 88 -3.92 -2.21 1.34
C THR A 88 -4.68 -1.76 0.09
N LEU A 89 -4.62 -0.47 -0.26
CA LEU A 89 -5.16 0.07 -1.50
C LEU A 89 -4.47 -0.57 -2.71
N ILE A 90 -3.14 -0.61 -2.71
CA ILE A 90 -2.36 -1.20 -3.79
C ILE A 90 -2.43 -2.72 -3.78
N GLU A 91 -2.49 -3.35 -2.61
CA GLU A 91 -2.77 -4.79 -2.50
C GLU A 91 -4.12 -5.15 -3.14
N PHE A 92 -5.17 -4.37 -2.89
CA PHE A 92 -6.47 -4.55 -3.52
C PHE A 92 -6.38 -4.42 -5.04
N VAL A 93 -5.70 -3.38 -5.55
CA VAL A 93 -5.48 -3.20 -6.99
C VAL A 93 -4.80 -4.42 -7.60
N SER A 94 -3.71 -4.88 -6.99
CA SER A 94 -2.95 -6.04 -7.43
C SER A 94 -3.80 -7.31 -7.44
N ARG A 95 -4.57 -7.58 -6.37
CA ARG A 95 -5.34 -8.81 -6.23
C ARG A 95 -6.57 -8.87 -7.15
N GLU A 96 -7.25 -7.76 -7.36
CA GLU A 96 -8.49 -7.73 -8.15
C GLU A 96 -8.24 -7.49 -9.65
N PHE A 97 -7.26 -6.65 -10.00
CA PHE A 97 -7.02 -6.22 -11.38
C PHE A 97 -5.68 -6.71 -11.94
N GLY A 98 -4.73 -7.07 -11.07
CA GLY A 98 -3.38 -7.49 -11.45
C GLY A 98 -2.35 -6.37 -11.36
N ASN A 99 -1.07 -6.74 -11.29
CA ASN A 99 0.02 -5.81 -11.00
C ASN A 99 0.19 -4.70 -12.03
N ASP A 100 -0.12 -4.97 -13.30
CA ASP A 100 -0.01 -3.98 -14.37
C ASP A 100 -0.88 -2.74 -14.11
N TYR A 101 -1.98 -2.90 -13.37
CA TYR A 101 -2.89 -1.80 -13.03
C TYR A 101 -2.33 -0.83 -12.00
N MET A 102 -1.29 -1.20 -11.23
CA MET A 102 -0.58 -0.26 -10.34
C MET A 102 0.10 0.84 -11.16
N ILE A 103 0.69 0.47 -12.31
CA ILE A 103 1.32 1.42 -13.22
C ILE A 103 0.26 2.26 -13.94
N GLU A 104 -0.86 1.66 -14.35
CA GLU A 104 -1.91 2.39 -15.05
C GLU A 104 -2.57 3.45 -14.14
N ILE A 105 -2.87 3.14 -12.88
CA ILE A 105 -3.42 4.13 -11.94
C ILE A 105 -2.42 5.23 -11.59
N ALA A 106 -1.12 4.90 -11.52
CA ALA A 106 -0.07 5.90 -11.33
C ALA A 106 0.03 6.86 -12.54
N LYS A 107 0.03 6.33 -13.78
CA LYS A 107 0.08 7.15 -15.01
C LYS A 107 -1.13 8.06 -15.21
N THR A 108 -2.26 7.74 -14.59
CA THR A 108 -3.46 8.59 -14.63
C THR A 108 -3.64 9.41 -13.36
N ASN A 109 -2.61 9.45 -12.51
CA ASN A 109 -2.59 10.24 -11.28
C ASN A 109 -3.81 10.01 -10.37
N GLY A 110 -4.26 8.75 -10.27
CA GLY A 110 -5.43 8.39 -9.45
C GLY A 110 -6.79 8.53 -10.12
N ASP A 111 -6.86 8.66 -11.45
CA ASP A 111 -8.15 8.62 -12.17
C ASP A 111 -8.76 7.20 -12.18
N PHE A 112 -9.49 6.85 -11.11
CA PHE A 112 -10.11 5.53 -10.93
C PHE A 112 -11.17 5.21 -11.99
N GLU A 113 -11.93 6.21 -12.44
CA GLU A 113 -12.97 6.01 -13.45
C GLU A 113 -12.37 5.61 -14.79
N LYS A 114 -11.28 6.26 -15.19
CA LYS A 114 -10.58 5.93 -16.43
C LYS A 114 -9.93 4.54 -16.39
N VAL A 115 -9.36 4.14 -15.26
CA VAL A 115 -8.55 2.91 -15.15
C VAL A 115 -9.41 1.68 -14.84
N PHE A 116 -10.37 1.80 -13.93
CA PHE A 116 -11.16 0.69 -13.42
C PHE A 116 -12.61 0.70 -13.91
N ASN A 117 -13.04 1.77 -14.60
CA ASN A 117 -14.45 1.97 -14.99
C ASN A 117 -15.38 1.91 -13.76
N MET A 118 -14.91 2.52 -12.67
CA MET A 118 -15.63 2.67 -11.39
C MET A 118 -15.52 4.13 -10.97
N THR A 119 -16.61 4.71 -10.46
CA THR A 119 -16.49 6.00 -9.78
C THR A 119 -15.56 5.87 -8.58
N GLU A 120 -14.95 6.98 -8.15
CA GLU A 120 -14.08 6.99 -6.98
C GLU A 120 -14.77 6.41 -5.73
N LEU A 121 -16.05 6.75 -5.52
CA LEU A 121 -16.84 6.21 -4.42
C LEU A 121 -17.05 4.69 -4.53
N GLU A 122 -17.34 4.17 -5.72
CA GLU A 122 -17.50 2.71 -5.92
C GLU A 122 -16.18 1.97 -5.69
N PHE A 123 -15.07 2.53 -6.17
CA PHE A 123 -13.74 1.97 -5.97
C PHE A 123 -13.36 1.98 -4.48
N GLU A 124 -13.56 3.10 -3.80
CA GLU A 124 -13.33 3.23 -2.37
C GLU A 124 -14.15 2.20 -1.57
N GLN A 125 -15.44 2.06 -1.86
CA GLN A 125 -16.30 1.09 -1.17
C GLN A 125 -15.85 -0.35 -1.40
N ALA A 126 -15.41 -0.68 -2.62
CA ALA A 126 -14.90 -2.01 -2.94
C ALA A 126 -13.59 -2.31 -2.20
N TRP A 127 -12.66 -1.35 -2.19
CA TRP A 127 -11.42 -1.45 -1.41
C TRP A 127 -11.69 -1.57 0.10
N GLN A 128 -12.59 -0.75 0.64
CA GLN A 128 -12.95 -0.84 2.07
C GLN A 128 -13.55 -2.19 2.42
N ALA A 129 -14.41 -2.73 1.55
CA ALA A 129 -14.95 -4.08 1.72
C ALA A 129 -13.85 -5.15 1.70
N PHE A 130 -12.87 -5.02 0.81
CA PHE A 130 -11.68 -5.88 0.78
C PHE A 130 -10.90 -5.82 2.10
N VAL A 131 -10.58 -4.62 2.60
CA VAL A 131 -9.84 -4.46 3.87
C VAL A 131 -10.59 -5.10 5.02
N MET A 132 -11.91 -4.88 5.10
CA MET A 132 -12.73 -5.49 6.15
C MET A 132 -12.77 -7.02 6.04
N ALA A 133 -12.81 -7.57 4.83
CA ALA A 133 -12.81 -9.02 4.64
C ALA A 133 -11.47 -9.67 5.02
N GLU A 134 -10.35 -9.07 4.60
CA GLU A 134 -9.01 -9.65 4.76
C GLU A 134 -8.40 -9.40 6.14
N TYR A 135 -8.69 -8.25 6.76
CA TYR A 135 -8.03 -7.82 7.99
C TYR A 135 -8.93 -7.86 9.23
N ALA A 136 -10.27 -7.74 9.10
CA ALA A 136 -11.13 -7.69 10.28
C ALA A 136 -11.37 -9.05 10.96
N THR A 137 -10.88 -10.15 10.39
CA THR A 137 -10.97 -11.49 10.99
C THR A 137 -9.58 -11.97 11.42
N PRO A 138 -9.27 -12.02 12.74
CA PRO A 138 -8.00 -12.58 13.19
C PRO A 138 -7.91 -14.07 12.80
N GLY A 139 -7.03 -14.40 11.85
CA GLY A 139 -6.65 -15.79 11.56
C GLY A 139 -6.87 -16.32 10.14
N GLN A 140 -7.34 -15.53 9.18
CA GLN A 140 -7.33 -15.94 7.77
C GLN A 140 -6.17 -15.27 7.03
N LYS A 141 -4.95 -15.79 7.20
CA LYS A 141 -3.93 -15.58 6.16
C LYS A 141 -4.42 -16.31 4.91
N SER A 142 -4.81 -15.57 3.88
CA SER A 142 -4.76 -16.08 2.52
C SER A 142 -3.30 -16.26 2.15
N CYS A 143 -2.79 -17.47 2.38
CA CYS A 143 -1.51 -17.88 1.85
C CYS A 143 -1.63 -17.92 0.33
N THR A 144 -1.21 -16.85 -0.34
CA THR A 144 -0.87 -16.90 -1.76
C THR A 144 0.64 -16.65 -1.88
N ASP A 145 1.29 -17.69 -2.40
CA ASP A 145 2.69 -17.81 -2.82
C ASP A 145 3.81 -17.82 -1.76
N ASN A 146 4.14 -19.06 -1.36
CA ASN A 146 5.48 -19.56 -0.99
C ASN A 146 6.37 -18.70 -0.08
N ASN A 147 5.93 -18.40 1.14
CA ASN A 147 6.73 -18.60 2.37
C ASN A 147 5.96 -18.15 3.61
N CYS A 148 5.36 -19.10 4.31
CA CYS A 148 4.98 -18.91 5.71
C CYS A 148 5.96 -19.67 6.59
N SER A 149 7.02 -19.00 7.04
CA SER A 149 7.74 -19.42 8.25
C SER A 149 7.07 -18.76 9.45
N ALA A 150 6.36 -19.57 10.24
CA ALA A 150 5.88 -19.17 11.55
C ALA A 150 7.09 -18.94 12.48
N ASN A 151 7.08 -17.82 13.19
CA ASN A 151 7.74 -17.70 14.50
C ASN A 151 6.65 -17.47 15.54
#